data_AF-A0A2S6TH81-F1
#
_entry.id   AF-A0A2S6TH81-F1
#
_cell.length_a   1.000
_cell.length_b   1.000
_cell.length_c   1.000
_cell.angle_alpha   90.00
_cell.angle_beta   90.00
_cell.angle_gamma   90.00
#
_symmetry.space_group_name_H-M   'P 1'
#
loop_
_entity.id
_entity.type
_entity.pdbx_description
1 polymer ?
#
loop_
_entity_poly.entity_id
_entity_poly.type
_entity_poly.pdbx_seq_one_letter_code
_entity_poly.pdbx_strand_id
1 'polypeptide(L)'
;MDPVDLAQALIRCPSVTPADEGAMDVLQSALEELGFTCHRLPFATGNAPEVQNLYARIGDRAPNFCFAGHTDVVPVGDANEWSVDPFAAEIKGDRLYGRGASDMKTAIAGFAAAAARFLESRDNGFPGSISLLITG
;
A
#
# COMPACT_ATOMS: atom_id res chain seq x y z
N MET A 1 10.99 4.92 8.37
CA MET A 1 10.31 4.97 7.05
C MET A 1 9.59 6.30 6.88
N ASP A 2 9.76 6.98 5.74
CA ASP A 2 8.96 8.17 5.39
C ASP A 2 7.69 7.74 4.63
N PRO A 3 6.48 8.13 5.08
CA PRO A 3 5.24 7.80 4.36
C PRO A 3 5.15 8.42 2.96
N VAL A 4 5.79 9.57 2.72
CA VAL A 4 5.74 10.24 1.40
C VAL A 4 6.54 9.43 0.37
N ASP A 5 7.72 8.92 0.74
CA ASP A 5 8.55 8.09 -0.14
C ASP A 5 7.82 6.81 -0.55
N LEU A 6 7.20 6.10 0.41
CA LEU A 6 6.43 4.90 0.13
C LEU A 6 5.16 5.21 -0.70
N ALA A 7 4.47 6.33 -0.41
CA ALA A 7 3.32 6.75 -1.21
C ALA A 7 3.72 7.03 -2.67
N GLN A 8 4.85 7.72 -2.88
CA GLN A 8 5.36 7.98 -4.22
C GLN A 8 5.76 6.69 -4.95
N ALA A 9 6.43 5.76 -4.26
CA ALA A 9 6.78 4.46 -4.82
C ALA A 9 5.52 3.69 -5.27
N LEU A 10 4.49 3.64 -4.43
CA LEU A 10 3.21 3.00 -4.78
C LEU A 10 2.52 3.70 -5.95
N ILE A 11 2.46 5.04 -5.98
CA ILE A 11 1.79 5.81 -7.04
C ILE A 11 2.49 5.58 -8.40
N ARG A 12 3.82 5.40 -8.39
CA ARG A 12 4.60 5.10 -9.60
C ARG A 12 4.33 3.73 -10.21
N CYS A 13 3.65 2.84 -9.50
CA CYS A 13 3.09 1.62 -10.08
C CYS A 13 1.75 1.96 -10.76
N PRO A 14 1.62 1.89 -12.09
CA PRO A 14 0.39 2.22 -12.81
C PRO A 14 -0.68 1.11 -12.70
N SER A 15 -0.98 0.69 -11.47
CA SER A 15 -1.80 -0.46 -11.09
C SER A 15 -3.30 -0.28 -11.37
N VAL A 16 -3.68 -0.07 -12.63
CA VAL A 16 -5.09 0.03 -13.03
C VAL A 16 -5.74 -1.35 -12.93
N THR A 17 -6.84 -1.47 -12.20
CA THR A 17 -7.53 -2.74 -11.94
C THR A 17 -7.70 -3.56 -13.23
N PRO A 18 -7.34 -4.86 -13.27
CA PRO A 18 -6.81 -5.71 -12.19
C PRO A 18 -5.27 -5.80 -12.15
N ALA A 19 -4.55 -4.97 -12.90
CA ALA A 19 -3.10 -5.08 -13.01
C ALA A 19 -2.42 -4.52 -11.75
N ASP A 20 -1.56 -5.33 -11.12
CA ASP A 20 -0.81 -4.92 -9.93
C ASP A 20 0.35 -3.97 -10.26
N GLU A 21 0.99 -4.14 -11.43
CA GLU A 21 2.12 -3.31 -11.89
C GLU A 21 3.23 -3.11 -10.82
N GLY A 22 3.43 -4.12 -9.96
CA GLY A 22 4.44 -4.13 -8.89
C GLY A 22 4.05 -3.41 -7.61
N ALA A 23 2.82 -2.89 -7.47
CA ALA A 23 2.40 -2.16 -6.28
C ALA A 23 2.43 -3.03 -5.02
N MET A 24 2.01 -4.30 -5.12
CA MET A 24 2.10 -5.26 -4.02
C MET A 24 3.54 -5.62 -3.65
N ASP A 25 4.46 -5.68 -4.62
CA ASP A 25 5.88 -5.96 -4.34
C ASP A 25 6.54 -4.80 -3.57
N VAL A 26 6.21 -3.56 -3.95
CA VAL A 26 6.62 -2.35 -3.22
C VAL A 26 6.13 -2.40 -1.78
N LEU A 27 4.84 -2.69 -1.59
CA LEU A 27 4.27 -2.76 -0.24
C LEU A 27 4.84 -3.91 0.59
N GLN A 28 4.94 -5.11 0.00
CA GLN A 28 5.47 -6.29 0.68
C GLN A 28 6.91 -6.04 1.15
N SER A 29 7.78 -5.52 0.28
CA SER A 29 9.17 -5.23 0.63
C SER A 29 9.26 -4.26 1.82
N ALA A 30 8.48 -3.18 1.77
CA ALA A 30 8.44 -2.20 2.85
C ALA A 30 7.95 -2.80 4.18
N LEU A 31 6.96 -3.71 4.15
CA LEU A 31 6.43 -4.35 5.36
C LEU A 31 7.37 -5.43 5.91
N GLU A 32 8.04 -6.19 5.05
CA GLU A 32 9.04 -7.19 5.45
C GLU A 32 10.25 -6.54 6.14
N GLU A 33 10.70 -5.37 5.67
CA GLU A 33 11.73 -4.56 6.36
C GLU A 33 11.31 -4.14 7.78
N LEU A 34 10.01 -3.99 8.03
CA LEU A 34 9.46 -3.71 9.36
C LEU A 34 9.25 -4.97 10.21
N GLY A 35 9.55 -6.16 9.68
CA GLY A 35 9.39 -7.44 10.37
C GLY A 35 8.00 -8.05 10.29
N PHE A 36 7.14 -7.56 9.38
CA PHE A 36 5.87 -8.25 9.10
C PHE A 36 6.15 -9.56 8.35
N THR A 37 5.40 -10.60 8.71
CA THR A 37 5.27 -11.80 7.85
C THR A 37 4.21 -11.51 6.79
N CYS A 38 4.62 -11.55 5.53
CA CYS A 38 3.76 -11.26 4.38
C CYS A 38 3.31 -12.54 3.68
N HIS A 39 2.02 -12.63 3.35
CA HIS A 39 1.43 -13.73 2.60
C HIS A 39 0.69 -13.18 1.37
N ARG A 40 1.20 -13.52 0.18
CA ARG A 40 0.53 -13.22 -1.09
C ARG A 40 -0.54 -14.27 -1.37
N LEU A 41 -1.72 -13.79 -1.74
CA LEU A 41 -2.94 -14.58 -1.91
C LEU A 41 -3.59 -14.22 -3.26
N PRO A 42 -3.04 -14.70 -4.39
CA PRO A 42 -3.67 -14.52 -5.70
C PRO A 42 -4.98 -15.31 -5.76
N PHE A 43 -6.07 -14.64 -6.17
CA PHE A 43 -7.37 -15.28 -6.35
C PHE A 43 -8.01 -14.92 -7.68
N ALA A 44 -8.65 -15.90 -8.30
CA ALA A 44 -9.52 -15.71 -9.46
C ALA A 44 -10.89 -16.36 -9.18
N THR A 45 -11.98 -15.72 -9.62
CA THR A 45 -13.34 -16.23 -9.42
C THR A 45 -14.06 -16.40 -10.75
N GLY A 46 -14.36 -17.64 -11.14
CA GLY A 46 -15.00 -17.94 -12.41
C GLY A 46 -14.15 -17.45 -13.59
N ASN A 47 -14.71 -16.55 -14.40
CA ASN A 47 -14.02 -15.92 -15.54
C ASN A 47 -13.40 -14.55 -15.18
N ALA A 48 -13.47 -14.11 -13.92
CA ALA A 48 -12.83 -12.88 -13.50
C ALA A 48 -11.29 -13.03 -13.54
N PRO A 49 -10.57 -11.97 -13.93
CA PRO A 49 -9.11 -11.98 -13.90
C PRO A 49 -8.60 -12.22 -12.48
N GLU A 50 -7.40 -12.79 -12.38
CA GLU A 50 -6.72 -12.95 -11.11
C GLU A 50 -6.39 -11.58 -10.49
N VAL A 51 -6.66 -11.43 -9.20
CA VAL A 51 -6.32 -10.25 -8.41
C VAL A 51 -5.33 -10.64 -7.32
N GLN A 52 -4.30 -9.82 -7.15
CA GLN A 52 -3.31 -10.00 -6.10
C GLN A 52 -3.91 -9.55 -4.76
N ASN A 53 -3.70 -10.33 -3.70
CA ASN A 53 -4.00 -9.91 -2.34
C ASN A 53 -2.78 -10.12 -1.45
N LEU A 54 -2.67 -9.32 -0.40
CA LEU A 54 -1.62 -9.39 0.59
C LEU A 54 -2.23 -9.39 1.99
N TYR A 55 -1.92 -10.43 2.77
CA TYR A 55 -2.09 -10.40 4.21
C TYR A 55 -0.72 -10.31 4.88
N ALA A 56 -0.42 -9.17 5.48
CA ALA A 56 0.80 -8.93 6.22
C ALA A 56 0.50 -8.83 7.71
N ARG A 57 1.26 -9.51 8.57
CA ARG A 57 1.03 -9.48 10.02
C ARG A 57 2.32 -9.41 10.82
N ILE A 58 2.32 -8.61 11.87
CA ILE A 58 3.32 -8.64 12.94
C ILE A 58 2.65 -8.91 14.28
N GLY A 59 3.27 -9.78 15.09
CA GLY A 59 2.67 -10.35 16.29
C GLY A 59 1.70 -11.51 15.98
N ASP A 60 1.40 -12.32 17.00
CA ASP A 60 0.64 -13.56 16.90
C ASP A 60 -0.55 -13.66 17.88
N ARG A 61 -0.76 -12.64 18.72
CA ARG A 61 -1.78 -12.63 19.78
C ARG A 61 -2.94 -11.66 19.51
N ALA A 62 -4.03 -11.85 20.24
CA ALA A 62 -5.14 -10.90 20.28
C ALA A 62 -4.81 -9.72 21.24
N PRO A 63 -5.40 -8.53 21.02
CA PRO A 63 -6.23 -8.16 19.87
C PRO A 63 -5.39 -7.99 18.58
N ASN A 64 -5.99 -8.25 17.42
CA ASN A 64 -5.40 -7.94 16.12
C ASN A 64 -6.05 -6.68 15.53
N PHE A 65 -5.26 -5.63 15.33
CA PHE A 65 -5.72 -4.43 14.65
C PHE A 65 -5.38 -4.52 13.16
N CYS A 66 -6.41 -4.77 12.33
CA CYS A 66 -6.24 -4.95 10.89
C CYS A 66 -6.62 -3.68 10.12
N PHE A 67 -5.68 -3.15 9.34
CA PHE A 67 -5.93 -2.13 8.34
C PHE A 67 -6.26 -2.78 7.00
N ALA A 68 -7.35 -2.35 6.37
CA ALA A 68 -7.74 -2.84 5.05
C ALA A 68 -7.61 -1.71 4.02
N GLY A 69 -7.23 -2.07 2.80
CA GLY A 69 -7.09 -1.11 1.71
C GLY A 69 -6.86 -1.78 0.36
N HIS A 70 -6.59 -0.97 -0.66
CA HIS A 70 -6.35 -1.47 -1.99
C HIS A 70 -5.24 -0.68 -2.74
N THR A 71 -4.45 -1.38 -3.54
CA THR A 71 -3.35 -0.81 -4.33
C THR A 71 -3.75 -0.47 -5.75
N ASP A 72 -4.85 -1.04 -6.26
CA ASP A 72 -5.35 -0.71 -7.59
C ASP A 72 -5.95 0.68 -7.63
N VAL A 73 -6.02 1.20 -8.84
CA VAL A 73 -6.56 2.53 -9.11
C VAL A 73 -7.46 2.51 -10.33
N VAL A 74 -8.36 3.47 -10.40
CA VAL A 74 -9.16 3.68 -11.61
C VAL A 74 -8.31 4.20 -12.78
N PRO A 75 -8.76 4.05 -14.03
CA PRO A 75 -8.11 4.64 -15.20
C PRO A 75 -7.87 6.15 -15.04
N VAL A 76 -6.83 6.65 -15.72
CA VAL A 76 -6.44 8.07 -15.65
C VAL A 76 -7.27 8.98 -16.56
N GLY A 77 -8.03 8.41 -17.51
CA GLY A 77 -8.73 9.18 -18.53
C GLY A 77 -7.78 9.66 -19.63
N ASP A 78 -8.01 10.84 -20.19
CA ASP A 78 -7.07 11.47 -21.13
C ASP A 78 -5.88 12.05 -20.37
N ALA A 79 -4.69 11.51 -20.64
CA ALA A 79 -3.45 11.96 -20.00
C ALA A 79 -3.14 13.44 -20.28
N ASN A 80 -3.63 14.02 -21.38
CA ASN A 80 -3.42 15.42 -21.72
C ASN A 80 -4.24 16.38 -20.83
N GLU A 81 -5.27 15.88 -20.14
CA GLU A 81 -6.05 16.68 -19.18
C GLU A 81 -5.35 16.79 -17.82
N TRP A 82 -4.27 16.04 -17.59
CA TRP A 82 -3.49 16.13 -16.36
C TRP A 82 -2.43 17.22 -16.44
N SER A 83 -2.26 17.95 -15.33
CA SER A 83 -1.21 18.98 -15.18
C SER A 83 0.16 18.42 -14.79
N VAL A 84 0.24 17.12 -14.56
CA VAL A 84 1.42 16.29 -14.25
C VAL A 84 1.20 14.91 -14.86
N ASP A 85 2.27 14.13 -15.03
CA ASP A 85 2.07 12.71 -15.31
C ASP A 85 1.32 12.06 -14.12
N PRO A 86 0.19 11.36 -14.36
CA PRO A 86 -0.64 10.79 -13.30
C PRO A 86 0.10 9.75 -12.44
N PHE A 87 1.19 9.16 -12.91
CA PHE A 87 1.96 8.17 -12.18
C PHE A 87 3.37 8.65 -11.81
N ALA A 88 3.76 9.88 -12.12
CA ALA A 88 5.08 10.40 -11.69
C ALA A 88 5.21 10.63 -10.18
N ALA A 89 4.07 10.73 -9.48
CA ALA A 89 3.99 11.04 -8.05
C ALA A 89 4.66 12.38 -7.71
N GLU A 90 4.40 13.41 -8.51
CA GLU A 90 5.01 14.73 -8.36
C GLU A 90 4.52 15.46 -7.11
N ILE A 91 5.44 16.11 -6.39
CA ILE A 91 5.08 17.05 -5.32
C ILE A 91 5.18 18.47 -5.87
N LYS A 92 4.06 19.19 -5.87
CA LYS A 92 3.99 20.61 -6.25
C LYS A 92 3.49 21.42 -5.06
N GLY A 93 4.36 22.23 -4.48
CA GLY A 93 4.07 22.94 -3.23
C GLY A 93 3.91 21.96 -2.07
N ASP A 94 2.75 21.99 -1.42
CA ASP A 94 2.40 21.17 -0.26
C ASP A 94 1.56 19.93 -0.62
N ARG A 95 1.44 19.61 -1.92
CA ARG A 95 0.56 18.56 -2.42
C ARG A 95 1.32 17.52 -3.24
N LEU A 96 1.06 16.25 -2.94
CA LEU A 96 1.44 15.09 -3.75
C LEU A 96 0.34 14.83 -4.79
N TYR A 97 0.70 14.89 -6.06
CA TYR A 97 -0.19 14.64 -7.19
C TYR A 97 0.07 13.27 -7.81
N GLY A 98 -1.02 12.56 -8.12
CA GLY A 98 -0.99 11.31 -8.87
C GLY A 98 -2.28 10.52 -8.73
N ARG A 99 -2.56 9.67 -9.70
CA ARG A 99 -3.62 8.67 -9.61
C ARG A 99 -3.26 7.69 -8.50
N GLY A 100 -4.17 7.53 -7.54
CA GLY A 100 -3.92 6.75 -6.34
C GLY A 100 -3.47 7.55 -5.12
N ALA A 101 -3.13 8.84 -5.29
CA ALA A 101 -2.61 9.66 -4.18
C ALA A 101 -3.61 9.78 -3.02
N SER A 102 -4.86 10.14 -3.30
CA SER A 102 -5.90 10.16 -2.26
C SER A 102 -6.59 8.81 -2.08
N ASP A 103 -6.73 8.03 -3.16
CA ASP A 103 -7.54 6.81 -3.21
C ASP A 103 -6.74 5.63 -3.77
N MET A 104 -6.06 4.83 -2.94
CA MET A 104 -5.81 5.09 -1.50
C MET A 104 -4.36 4.82 -1.08
N LYS A 105 -3.42 4.91 -2.02
CA LYS A 105 -2.01 4.53 -1.82
C LYS A 105 -1.31 5.32 -0.72
N THR A 106 -1.62 6.60 -0.54
CA THR A 106 -1.06 7.39 0.58
C THR A 106 -1.60 6.94 1.94
N ALA A 107 -2.82 6.44 2.02
CA ALA A 107 -3.36 5.89 3.27
C ALA A 107 -2.64 4.59 3.66
N ILE A 108 -2.33 3.73 2.69
CA ILE A 108 -1.51 2.53 2.89
C ILE A 108 -0.12 2.91 3.40
N ALA A 109 0.55 3.85 2.72
CA ALA A 109 1.88 4.31 3.10
C ALA A 109 1.89 4.97 4.49
N GLY A 110 0.87 5.77 4.79
CA GLY A 110 0.67 6.39 6.09
C GLY A 110 0.50 5.36 7.21
N PHE A 111 -0.27 4.29 6.95
CA PHE A 111 -0.44 3.21 7.91
C PHE A 111 0.85 2.43 8.15
N ALA A 112 1.58 2.08 7.10
CA ALA A 112 2.87 1.39 7.22
C ALA A 112 3.90 2.23 8.01
N ALA A 113 3.99 3.54 7.74
CA ALA A 113 4.86 4.43 8.49
C ALA A 113 4.41 4.62 9.96
N ALA A 114 3.10 4.65 10.22
CA ALA A 114 2.58 4.69 11.58
C ALA A 114 2.91 3.40 12.35
N ALA A 115 2.79 2.23 11.71
CA ALA A 115 3.21 0.96 12.28
C ALA A 115 4.72 0.95 12.57
N ALA A 116 5.55 1.41 11.64
CA ALA A 116 6.99 1.53 11.84
C ALA A 116 7.33 2.36 13.09
N ARG A 117 6.80 3.58 13.20
CA ARG A 117 7.02 4.46 14.35
C ARG A 117 6.48 3.87 15.66
N PHE A 118 5.34 3.18 15.60
CA PHE A 118 4.79 2.50 16.76
C PHE A 118 5.72 1.37 17.24
N LEU A 119 6.25 0.55 16.34
CA LEU A 119 7.18 -0.53 16.67
C LEU A 119 8.50 0.01 17.23
N GLU A 120 9.06 1.06 16.62
CA GLU A 120 10.28 1.74 17.09
C GLU A 120 10.11 2.32 18.51
N SER A 121 8.90 2.77 18.87
CA SER A 121 8.62 3.33 20.20
C SER A 121 8.50 2.28 21.32
N ARG A 122 8.69 0.99 21.01
CA ARG A 122 8.42 -0.14 21.92
C ARG A 122 9.65 -1.01 22.13
N ASP A 123 10.43 -0.70 23.16
CA ASP A 123 11.66 -1.43 23.50
C ASP A 123 11.46 -2.94 23.79
N ASN A 124 10.27 -3.33 24.27
CA ASN A 124 9.94 -4.71 24.67
C ASN A 124 8.83 -5.33 23.81
N GLY A 125 8.61 -4.82 22.60
CA GLY A 125 7.50 -5.21 21.74
C GLY A 125 6.14 -4.69 22.23
N PHE A 126 5.05 -5.22 21.65
CA PHE A 126 3.69 -4.79 21.96
C PHE A 126 2.74 -5.99 22.16
N PRO A 127 1.69 -5.85 22.99
CA PRO A 127 0.69 -6.90 23.14
C PRO A 127 -0.21 -6.95 21.90
N GLY A 128 -0.51 -8.16 21.42
CA GLY A 128 -1.46 -8.36 20.32
C GLY A 128 -0.80 -8.51 18.95
N SER A 129 -1.44 -7.98 17.92
CA SER A 129 -0.98 -8.00 16.53
C SER A 129 -1.44 -6.77 15.76
N ILE A 130 -0.68 -6.42 14.73
CA ILE A 130 -1.09 -5.47 13.70
C ILE A 130 -1.05 -6.23 12.38
N SER A 131 -2.08 -6.06 11.55
CA SER A 131 -2.09 -6.63 10.20
C SER A 131 -2.54 -5.64 9.15
N LEU A 132 -2.10 -5.87 7.92
CA LEU A 132 -2.62 -5.24 6.72
C LEU A 132 -3.29 -6.33 5.87
N LEU A 133 -4.50 -6.06 5.39
CA LEU A 133 -5.23 -6.89 4.43
C LEU A 133 -5.51 -6.03 3.19
N ILE A 134 -4.72 -6.24 2.15
CA ILE A 134 -4.69 -5.36 0.98
C ILE A 134 -5.06 -6.17 -0.26
N THR A 135 -5.94 -5.62 -1.09
CA THR A 135 -6.21 -6.13 -2.45
C THR A 135 -5.55 -5.24 -3.50
N GLY A 136 -5.24 -5.77 -4.66
CA GLY A 136 -5.02 -4.98 -5.87
C GLY A 136 -6.25 -5.03 -6.75
#